data_AF-A0A848XEQ2-F1
#
_entry.id   AF-A0A848XEQ2-F1
#
_cell.length_a   1.000
_cell.length_b   1.000
_cell.length_c   1.000
_cell.angle_alpha   90.00
_cell.angle_beta   90.00
_cell.angle_gamma   90.00
#
_symmetry.space_group_name_H-M   'P 1'
#
loop_
_entity.id
_entity.type
_entity.pdbx_description
1 polymer ?
#
loop_
_entity_poly.entity_id
_entity_poly.type
_entity_poly.pdbx_seq_one_letter_code
_entity_poly.pdbx_strand_id
1 'polypeptide(L)'
;LGQGAIVLLVSDGLDREGGVGIEREAARLQRSCRRLVWLNPLLRYEAFEPKAAGIRSLLPHVDEHRKVHNLDSLHALAESLSGAPDARPFPTPGPRAVSARTGT
;
A
#
# COMPACT_ATOMS: atom_id res chain seq x y z
N LEU A 1 -5.67 -10.11 -8.48
CA LEU A 1 -4.84 -9.83 -9.68
C LEU A 1 -4.04 -11.10 -9.98
N GLY A 2 -3.42 -11.26 -11.15
CA GLY A 2 -2.53 -12.40 -11.41
C GLY A 2 -1.36 -12.46 -10.41
N GLN A 3 -0.66 -13.60 -10.33
CA GLN A 3 0.38 -13.88 -9.31
C GLN A 3 1.58 -12.92 -9.27
N GLY A 4 1.73 -12.01 -10.25
CA GLY A 4 2.88 -11.12 -10.35
C GLY A 4 2.56 -9.62 -10.44
N ALA A 5 1.30 -9.22 -10.24
CA ALA A 5 0.91 -7.82 -10.49
C ALA A 5 1.61 -6.85 -9.54
N ILE A 6 2.24 -5.82 -10.09
CA ILE A 6 2.67 -4.63 -9.36
C ILE A 6 1.57 -3.59 -9.50
N VAL A 7 1.13 -3.00 -8.39
CA VAL A 7 0.14 -1.94 -8.36
C VAL A 7 0.83 -0.64 -8.00
N LEU A 8 0.73 0.34 -8.89
CA LEU A 8 1.08 1.72 -8.60
C LEU A 8 -0.19 2.45 -8.14
N LEU A 9 -0.25 2.80 -6.87
CA LEU A 9 -1.31 3.64 -6.32
C LEU A 9 -0.84 5.09 -6.34
N VAL A 10 -1.50 5.94 -7.12
CA VAL A 10 -1.20 7.38 -7.17
C VAL A 10 -2.28 8.12 -6.40
N SER A 11 -1.95 8.65 -5.23
CA SER A 11 -2.91 9.31 -4.35
C SER A 11 -2.18 10.17 -3.32
N ASP A 12 -2.81 11.22 -2.81
CA ASP A 12 -2.34 11.98 -1.64
C ASP A 12 -2.80 11.37 -0.30
N GLY A 13 -3.65 10.34 -0.34
CA GLY A 13 -4.16 9.64 0.84
C GLY A 13 -5.16 10.45 1.68
N LEU A 14 -5.64 11.58 1.16
CA LEU A 14 -6.65 12.39 1.83
C LEU A 14 -8.02 11.76 1.65
N ASP A 15 -8.64 11.40 2.77
CA ASP A 15 -9.98 10.84 2.80
C ASP A 15 -10.95 11.77 3.53
N ARG A 16 -12.17 11.89 3.02
CA ARG A 16 -13.21 12.77 3.58
C ARG A 16 -14.05 12.10 4.65
N GLU A 17 -14.07 10.76 4.69
CA GLU A 17 -14.88 9.97 5.62
C GLU A 17 -14.06 9.38 6.77
N GLY A 18 -12.93 10.02 7.13
CA GLY A 18 -12.14 9.64 8.30
C GLY A 18 -11.41 8.30 8.19
N GLY A 19 -11.18 7.80 6.97
CA GLY A 19 -10.46 6.57 6.69
C GLY A 19 -11.32 5.31 6.79
N VAL A 20 -12.64 5.44 6.89
CA VAL A 20 -13.56 4.31 7.03
C VAL A 20 -13.42 3.36 5.83
N GLY A 21 -13.07 2.11 6.11
CA GLY A 21 -12.90 1.06 5.11
C GLY A 21 -11.54 1.05 4.40
N ILE A 22 -10.75 2.14 4.44
CA ILE A 22 -9.45 2.22 3.75
C ILE A 22 -8.52 1.09 4.20
N GLU A 23 -8.41 0.86 5.50
CA GLU A 23 -7.56 -0.20 6.06
C GLU A 23 -7.91 -1.58 5.48
N ARG A 24 -9.21 -1.93 5.49
CA ARG A 24 -9.71 -3.22 4.98
C ARG A 24 -9.43 -3.37 3.49
N GLU A 25 -9.74 -2.35 2.70
CA GLU A 25 -9.56 -2.39 1.26
C GLU A 25 -8.08 -2.39 0.87
N ALA A 26 -7.24 -1.61 1.56
CA ALA A 26 -5.79 -1.59 1.37
C ALA A 26 -5.15 -2.94 1.73
N ALA A 27 -5.53 -3.55 2.86
CA ALA A 27 -5.10 -4.89 3.23
C ALA A 27 -5.54 -5.97 2.23
N ARG A 28 -6.72 -5.82 1.61
CA ARG A 28 -7.15 -6.71 0.52
C ARG A 28 -6.30 -6.48 -0.73
N LEU A 29 -6.03 -5.23 -1.09
CA LEU A 29 -5.23 -4.87 -2.26
C LEU A 29 -3.79 -5.36 -2.13
N GLN A 30 -3.16 -5.15 -0.99
CA GLN A 30 -1.81 -5.64 -0.67
C GLN A 30 -1.71 -7.16 -0.88
N ARG A 31 -2.66 -7.93 -0.34
CA ARG A 31 -2.72 -9.40 -0.53
C ARG A 31 -3.03 -9.85 -1.96
N SER A 32 -3.57 -8.95 -2.77
CA SER A 32 -3.99 -9.23 -4.15
C SER A 32 -2.91 -8.92 -5.18
N CYS A 33 -1.81 -8.28 -4.78
CA CYS A 33 -0.71 -7.90 -5.65
C CYS A 33 0.63 -8.38 -5.08
N ARG A 34 1.63 -8.46 -5.95
CA ARG A 34 2.99 -8.84 -5.61
C ARG A 34 3.79 -7.67 -5.04
N ARG A 35 3.35 -6.43 -5.29
CA ARG A 35 3.96 -5.18 -4.80
C ARG A 35 2.94 -4.03 -4.94
N LEU A 36 2.65 -3.33 -3.84
CA LEU A 36 1.82 -2.14 -3.77
C LEU A 36 2.72 -0.94 -3.50
N VAL A 37 3.01 -0.18 -4.56
CA VAL A 37 3.82 1.04 -4.48
C VAL A 37 2.88 2.23 -4.44
N TRP A 38 2.91 2.98 -3.34
CA TRP A 38 2.16 4.22 -3.19
C TRP A 38 3.02 5.42 -3.58
N LEU A 39 2.65 6.04 -4.70
CA LEU A 39 3.21 7.28 -5.18
C LEU A 39 2.41 8.45 -4.60
N ASN A 40 3.00 9.14 -3.62
CA ASN A 40 2.35 10.24 -2.91
C ASN A 40 2.94 11.60 -3.34
N PRO A 41 2.17 12.45 -4.04
CA PRO A 41 2.65 13.74 -4.48
C PRO A 41 2.91 14.72 -3.33
N LEU A 42 2.31 14.52 -2.15
CA LEU A 42 2.50 15.38 -0.98
C LEU A 42 3.89 15.22 -0.35
N LEU A 43 4.58 14.11 -0.61
CA LEU A 43 5.93 13.88 -0.08
C LEU A 43 6.99 14.85 -0.65
N ARG A 44 6.64 15.71 -1.61
CA ARG A 44 7.50 16.82 -2.06
C ARG A 44 7.70 17.88 -0.98
N TYR A 45 6.77 17.98 -0.02
CA TYR A 45 6.83 18.96 1.05
C TYR A 45 7.64 18.41 2.23
N GLU A 46 8.68 19.12 2.66
CA GLU A 46 9.54 18.70 3.78
C GLU A 46 8.76 18.61 5.11
N ALA A 47 7.75 19.46 5.29
CA ALA A 47 6.87 19.46 6.46
C ALA A 47 5.70 18.47 6.34
N PHE A 48 5.73 17.51 5.40
CA PHE A 48 4.68 16.50 5.30
C PHE A 48 4.64 15.64 6.57
N GLU A 49 3.46 15.54 7.17
CA GLU A 49 3.19 14.65 8.29
C GLU A 49 1.92 13.82 8.01
N PRO A 50 1.92 12.51 8.33
CA PRO A 50 0.78 11.62 8.09
C PRO A 50 -0.34 11.79 9.13
N LYS A 51 -0.91 13.00 9.22
CA LYS A 51 -1.95 13.37 10.19
C LYS A 51 -3.38 13.06 9.75
N ALA A 52 -3.62 12.85 8.46
CA ALA A 52 -4.96 12.46 7.99
C ALA A 52 -5.24 10.99 8.31
N ALA A 53 -6.48 10.67 8.68
CA ALA A 53 -6.87 9.29 9.00
C ALA A 53 -6.66 8.35 7.80
N GLY A 54 -7.04 8.77 6.59
CA GLY A 54 -6.82 7.97 5.38
C GLY A 54 -5.34 7.63 5.14
N ILE A 55 -4.44 8.60 5.33
CA ILE A 55 -2.99 8.38 5.25
C ILE A 55 -2.54 7.34 6.27
N ARG A 56 -2.93 7.50 7.55
CA ARG A 56 -2.57 6.55 8.61
C ARG A 56 -3.10 5.15 8.36
N SER A 57 -4.31 5.01 7.82
CA SER A 57 -4.91 3.71 7.50
C SER A 57 -4.25 3.03 6.31
N LEU A 58 -3.71 3.78 5.35
CA LEU A 58 -3.07 3.23 4.16
C LEU A 58 -1.61 2.83 4.41
N LEU A 59 -0.88 3.60 5.23
CA LEU A 59 0.56 3.43 5.48
C LEU A 59 1.00 2.00 5.85
N PRO A 60 0.29 1.24 6.71
CA PRO A 60 0.68 -0.11 7.09
C PRO A 60 0.55 -1.15 5.97
N HIS A 61 -0.15 -0.82 4.89
CA HIS A 61 -0.54 -1.78 3.84
C HIS A 61 0.15 -1.55 2.51
N VAL A 62 0.96 -0.50 2.39
CA VAL A 62 1.79 -0.25 1.21
C VAL A 62 3.16 -0.87 1.45
N ASP A 63 3.77 -1.36 0.38
CA ASP A 63 5.11 -1.95 0.47
C ASP A 63 6.18 -0.88 0.31
N GLU A 64 5.86 0.15 -0.47
CA GLU A 64 6.72 1.31 -0.68
C GLU A 64 5.90 2.59 -0.72
N HIS A 65 6.43 3.63 -0.07
CA HIS A 65 5.88 4.97 -0.08
C HIS A 65 6.90 5.92 -0.73
N ARG A 66 6.61 6.38 -1.95
CA ARG A 66 7.56 7.13 -2.77
C ARG A 66 7.03 8.48 -3.21
N LYS A 67 7.96 9.43 -3.35
CA LYS A 67 7.74 10.71 -4.02
C LYS A 67 7.56 10.49 -5.53
N VAL A 68 6.73 11.30 -6.18
CA VAL A 68 6.58 11.34 -7.66
C VAL A 68 6.42 12.78 -8.16
N HIS A 69 7.45 13.61 -7.98
CA HIS A 69 7.32 15.07 -8.14
C HIS A 69 8.37 15.68 -9.05
N ASN A 70 9.30 14.89 -9.58
CA ASN A 70 10.33 15.32 -10.53
C ASN A 70 10.85 14.12 -11.37
N LEU A 71 11.64 14.42 -12.40
CA LEU A 71 12.21 13.41 -13.30
C LEU A 71 13.10 12.41 -12.58
N ASP A 72 13.91 12.85 -11.61
CA ASP A 72 14.78 11.96 -10.84
C ASP A 72 13.97 10.91 -10.07
N SER A 73 12.85 11.31 -9.47
CA SER A 73 11.95 10.40 -8.75
C SER A 73 11.25 9.39 -9.69
N LEU A 74 10.94 9.80 -10.92
CA LEU A 74 10.38 8.91 -11.94
C LEU A 74 11.44 7.95 -12.48
N HIS A 75 12.67 8.41 -12.66
CA HIS A 75 13.80 7.56 -13.05
C HIS A 75 14.08 6.51 -11.96
N ALA A 76 14.15 6.91 -10.69
CA ALA A 76 14.32 5.99 -9.56
C ALA A 76 13.15 4.99 -9.42
N LEU A 77 11.93 5.37 -9.80
CA LEU A 77 10.80 4.44 -9.89
C LEU A 77 11.02 3.44 -11.03
N ALA A 78 11.38 3.91 -12.23
CA ALA A 78 11.63 3.04 -13.38
C ALA A 78 12.73 2.01 -13.10
N GLU A 79 13.87 2.44 -12.55
CA GLU A 79 14.96 1.55 -12.11
C GLU A 79 14.47 0.48 -11.13
N SER A 80 13.67 0.90 -10.14
CA SER A 80 13.13 -0.03 -9.15
C SER A 80 12.09 -1.02 -9.70
N LEU A 81 11.45 -0.70 -10.81
CA LEU A 81 10.50 -1.59 -11.50
C LEU A 81 11.20 -2.50 -12.52
N SER A 82 12.33 -2.08 -13.08
CA SER A 82 13.12 -2.83 -14.07
C SER A 82 13.90 -4.00 -13.47
N GLY A 83 14.09 -4.03 -12.15
CA GLY A 83 14.77 -5.12 -11.45
C GLY A 83 14.02 -6.46 -11.49
N ALA A 84 14.76 -7.57 -11.32
CA ALA A 84 14.14 -8.89 -11.25
C ALA A 84 13.14 -8.96 -10.08
N PRO A 85 11.99 -9.62 -10.28
CA PRO A 85 11.04 -10.05 -9.25
C PRO A 85 11.62 -10.31 -7.84
N ASP A 86 11.65 -9.31 -6.95
CA ASP A 86 12.03 -9.55 -5.55
C ASP A 86 10.97 -10.44 -4.87
N ALA A 87 11.38 -11.65 -4.46
CA ALA A 87 10.49 -12.66 -3.91
C ALA A 87 10.21 -12.30 -2.45
N ARG A 88 9.21 -11.44 -2.21
CA ARG A 88 8.73 -11.23 -0.85
C ARG A 88 8.37 -12.57 -0.22
N PRO A 89 8.92 -12.94 0.95
CA PRO A 89 8.37 -14.04 1.70
C PRO A 89 6.91 -13.72 2.00
N PHE A 90 6.01 -14.64 1.64
CA PHE A 90 4.60 -14.50 1.96
C PHE A 90 4.46 -14.24 3.47
N PRO A 91 3.83 -13.13 3.90
CA PRO A 91 3.56 -12.94 5.31
C PRO A 91 2.73 -14.13 5.79
N THR A 92 3.25 -14.88 6.76
CA THR A 92 2.55 -16.02 7.35
C THR A 92 1.20 -15.50 7.86
N PRO A 93 0.06 -16.02 7.38
CA PRO A 93 -1.22 -15.56 7.88
C PRO A 93 -1.26 -15.80 9.40
N GLY A 94 -1.49 -14.74 10.17
CA GLY A 94 -1.74 -14.84 11.61
C GLY A 94 -2.88 -15.83 11.88
N PRO A 95 -2.93 -16.44 13.08
CA PRO A 95 -3.86 -17.51 13.38
C PRO A 95 -5.29 -17.09 13.05
N ARG A 96 -5.89 -17.79 12.09
CA ARG A 96 -7.31 -17.61 11.75
C ARG A 96 -8.10 -17.94 13.03
N ALA A 97 -8.74 -16.94 13.61
CA ALA A 97 -9.75 -17.17 14.62
C ALA A 97 -10.87 -18.02 13.97
N VAL A 98 -10.86 -19.32 14.27
CA VAL A 98 -11.98 -20.21 13.97
C VAL A 98 -13.14 -19.73 14.82
N SER A 99 -14.09 -19.05 14.20
CA SER A 99 -15.38 -18.77 14.81
C SER A 99 -16.06 -20.12 15.02
N ALA A 100 -16.21 -20.51 16.29
CA ALA A 100 -16.95 -21.69 16.68
C ALA A 100 -18.40 -21.54 16.20
N ARG A 101 -18.81 -22.45 15.32
CA ARG A 101 -20.23 -22.62 14.99
C ARG A 101 -20.94 -23.14 16.24
N THR A 102 -21.65 -22.26 16.93
CA THR A 102 -22.63 -22.66 17.93
C THR A 102 -23.83 -23.25 17.20
N GLY A 103 -23.90 -24.58 17.17
CA GLY A 103 -25.13 -25.30 16.90
C GLY A 103 -25.83 -25.61 18.22
N THR A 104 -27.10 -25.25 18.32
CA THR A 104 -28.27 -26.13 18.59
C THR A 104 -29.50 -25.24 18.57
#